data_AF-A0A174I598-F1
#
_entry.id   AF-A0A174I598-F1
#
_cell.length_a   1.000
_cell.length_b   1.000
_cell.length_c   1.000
_cell.angle_alpha   90.00
_cell.angle_beta   90.00
_cell.angle_gamma   90.00
#
_symmetry.space_group_name_H-M   'P 1'
#
loop_
_entity.id
_entity.type
_entity.pdbx_description
1 polymer ?
#
loop_
_entity_poly.entity_id
_entity_poly.type
_entity_poly.pdbx_seq_one_letter_code
_entity_poly.pdbx_strand_id
1 'polypeptide(L)' 'MPFVDKRENETRVFKDEDFGGIQMISYMKSSRMPIKEIKRFMDMCLVGDDTLEERLQVFYYRKKAVNQ' A
#
# COMPACT_ATOMS: atom_id res chain seq x y z
N MET A 1 6.92 5.23 -4.83
CA MET A 1 7.16 4.53 -3.55
C MET A 1 7.97 5.48 -2.70
N PRO A 2 7.32 6.18 -1.76
CA PRO A 2 7.98 7.13 -0.87
C PRO A 2 8.89 6.48 0.19
N PHE A 3 8.80 5.15 0.37
CA PHE A 3 9.48 4.40 1.42
C PHE A 3 10.88 3.87 1.05
N VAL A 4 11.25 3.93 -0.23
CA VAL A 4 12.45 3.25 -0.73
C VAL A 4 13.62 4.22 -0.76
N ASP A 5 14.69 3.85 -0.06
CA ASP A 5 15.93 4.62 -0.05
C ASP A 5 16.51 4.74 -1.46
N LYS A 6 17.18 5.87 -1.72
CA LYS A 6 17.91 6.10 -2.96
C LYS A 6 19.39 6.23 -2.64
N ARG A 7 20.25 5.57 -3.43
CA ARG A 7 21.68 5.89 -3.45
C ARG A 7 21.92 7.21 -4.17
N GLU A 8 23.13 7.74 -4.07
CA GLU A 8 23.57 8.98 -4.73
C GLU A 8 23.35 8.97 -6.26
N ASN A 9 23.32 7.79 -6.88
CA ASN A 9 23.04 7.62 -8.30
C ASN A 9 21.55 7.36 -8.63
N GLU A 10 20.64 7.74 -7.73
CA GLU A 10 19.17 7.56 -7.85
C GLU A 10 18.67 6.11 -7.91
N THR A 11 19.55 5.11 -7.72
CA THR A 11 19.14 3.71 -7.66
C THR A 11 18.36 3.43 -6.37
N ARG A 12 17.19 2.81 -6.51
CA ARG A 12 16.34 2.38 -5.40
C ARG A 12 16.97 1.20 -4.65
N VAL A 13 17.07 1.32 -3.33
CA VAL A 13 17.56 0.27 -2.42
C VAL A 13 16.41 -0.12 -1.51
N PHE A 14 15.99 -1.38 -1.61
CA PHE A 14 14.94 -1.94 -0.79
C PHE A 14 15.55 -2.61 0.45
N LYS A 15 14.97 -2.34 1.60
CA LYS A 15 15.23 -3.04 2.87
C LYS A 15 14.19 -4.14 3.06
N ASP A 16 14.45 -5.05 4.00
CA ASP A 16 13.51 -6.12 4.36
C ASP A 16 12.13 -5.56 4.76
N GLU A 17 12.11 -4.40 5.42
CA GLU A 17 10.89 -3.69 5.84
C GLU A 17 10.03 -3.21 4.64
N ASP A 18 10.64 -2.93 3.49
CA ASP A 18 9.93 -2.47 2.29
C ASP A 18 9.10 -3.58 1.63
N PHE A 19 9.50 -4.83 1.81
CA PHE A 19 8.82 -5.97 1.19
C PHE A 19 7.38 -6.12 1.69
N GLY A 20 7.09 -5.77 2.94
CA GLY A 20 5.73 -5.77 3.46
C GLY A 20 4.80 -4.84 2.66
N GLY A 21 5.26 -3.63 2.35
CA GLY A 21 4.53 -2.67 1.52
C GLY A 21 4.37 -3.15 0.08
N ILE A 22 5.42 -3.74 -0.51
CA ILE A 22 5.38 -4.30 -1.87
C ILE A 22 4.38 -5.44 -1.97
N GLN A 23 4.40 -6.34 -0.99
CA GLN A 23 3.49 -7.49 -0.93
C GLN A 23 2.04 -7.02 -0.79
N MET A 24 1.77 -6.02 0.05
CA MET A 24 0.45 -5.42 0.18
C MET A 24 -0.05 -4.83 -1.15
N ILE A 25 0.78 -4.07 -1.85
CA ILE A 25 0.46 -3.53 -3.19
C ILE A 25 0.14 -4.67 -4.17
N SER A 26 0.91 -5.77 -4.13
CA SER A 26 0.68 -6.94 -4.98
C SER A 26 -0.70 -7.57 -4.73
N TYR A 27 -1.09 -7.74 -3.47
CA TYR A 27 -2.42 -8.26 -3.12
C TYR A 27 -3.54 -7.34 -3.56
N MET A 28 -3.42 -6.03 -3.34
CA MET A 28 -4.44 -5.07 -3.76
C MET A 28 -4.59 -5.04 -5.27
N LYS A 29 -3.49 -5.08 -6.02
CA LYS A 29 -3.50 -5.15 -7.48
C LYS A 29 -4.13 -6.44 -7.99
N SER A 30 -3.78 -7.59 -7.38
CA SER A 30 -4.35 -8.91 -7.73
C SER A 30 -5.84 -8.97 -7.48
N SER A 31 -6.30 -8.25 -6.46
CA SER A 31 -7.73 -8.08 -6.20
C SER A 31 -8.42 -7.14 -7.18
N ARG A 32 -7.76 -6.58 -8.22
CA ARG A 32 -8.33 -5.58 -9.14
C ARG A 32 -8.72 -4.25 -8.49
N MET A 33 -8.01 -3.86 -7.43
CA MET A 33 -8.17 -2.52 -6.86
C MET A 33 -7.58 -1.46 -7.81
N PRO A 34 -8.27 -0.33 -8.08
CA PRO A 34 -7.74 0.74 -8.92
C PRO A 34 -6.44 1.32 -8.34
N ILE A 35 -5.47 1.64 -9.21
CA ILE A 35 -4.16 2.16 -8.78
C ILE A 35 -4.25 3.45 -7.94
N LYS A 36 -5.28 4.27 -8.18
CA LYS A 36 -5.58 5.48 -7.40
C LYS A 36 -5.92 5.14 -5.94
N GLU A 37 -6.72 4.10 -5.72
CA GLU A 37 -7.10 3.65 -4.38
C GLU A 37 -5.92 2.98 -3.66
N ILE A 38 -5.11 2.20 -4.37
CA ILE A 38 -3.88 1.62 -3.82
C ILE A 38 -2.94 2.74 -3.36
N LYS A 39 -2.76 3.79 -4.18
CA LYS A 39 -1.97 4.97 -3.79
C LYS A 39 -2.53 5.60 -2.52
N ARG A 40 -3.84 5.87 -2.47
CA ARG A 40 -4.49 6.46 -1.29
C ARG A 40 -4.25 5.62 -0.03
N PHE A 41 -4.36 4.30 -0.13
CA PHE A 41 -4.06 3.40 0.99
C PHE A 41 -2.60 3.51 1.44
N MET A 42 -1.65 3.53 0.51
CA MET A 42 -0.23 3.69 0.84
C MET A 42 0.06 5.07 1.45
N ASP A 43 -0.62 6.12 1.01
CA ASP A 43 -0.51 7.46 1.59
C ASP A 43 -1.04 7.48 3.04
N MET A 44 -2.13 6.76 3.34
CA MET A 44 -2.60 6.59 4.73
C MET A 44 -1.59 5.82 5.59
N CYS A 45 -0.95 4.79 5.05
CA CYS A 45 0.11 4.06 5.78
C CYS A 45 1.30 4.96 6.16
N LEU A 46 1.59 6.03 5.42
CA LEU A 46 2.61 7.03 5.78
C LEU A 46 2.19 7.90 6.97
N VAL A 47 0.90 8.21 7.09
CA VAL A 47 0.37 9.02 8.20
C VAL A 47 0.45 8.22 9.51
N GLY A 48 0.32 6.89 9.43
CA GLY A 48 0.46 6.00 10.59
C GLY A 48 -0.87 5.73 11.26
N ASP A 49 -0.88 5.69 12.59
CA ASP A 49 -2.00 5.17 13.38
C ASP A 49 -3.25 6.05 13.34
N ASP A 50 -3.10 7.34 13.03
CA ASP A 50 -4.24 8.27 12.86
C ASP A 50 -5.20 7.83 11.75
N THR A 51 -4.74 7.01 10.81
CA THR A 51 -5.54 6.51 9.68
C THR A 51 -5.89 5.02 9.80
N LEU A 52 -5.69 4.41 10.98
CA LEU A 52 -5.89 2.96 11.16
C LEU A 52 -7.32 2.53 10.83
N GLU A 53 -8.32 3.30 11.29
CA GLU A 53 -9.73 3.02 11.02
C GLU A 53 -10.05 3.13 9.52
N GLU A 54 -9.54 4.15 8.85
CA GLU A 54 -9.78 4.38 7.42
C GLU A 54 -9.14 3.27 6.57
N ARG A 55 -7.94 2.83 6.93
CA ARG A 55 -7.26 1.68 6.31
C ARG A 55 -8.06 0.39 6.52
N LEU A 56 -8.66 0.19 7.68
CA LEU A 56 -9.54 -0.95 7.95
C LEU A 56 -10.79 -0.92 7.05
N GLN A 57 -11.40 0.25 6.88
CA GLN A 57 -12.57 0.42 6.00
C GLN A 57 -12.26 0.07 4.53
N VAL A 58 -11.06 0.37 4.05
CA VAL A 58 -10.61 -0.03 2.70
C VAL A 58 -10.67 -1.55 2.53
N PHE A 59 -10.24 -2.33 3.53
CA PHE A 59 -10.31 -3.79 3.47
C PHE A 59 -11.75 -4.31 3.50
N TYR A 60 -12.64 -3.71 4.30
CA TYR A 60 -14.05 -4.11 4.30
C TYR A 60 -14.73 -3.84 2.96
N TYR A 61 -14.47 -2.67 2.36
CA TYR A 61 -14.97 -2.36 1.03
C TYR A 61 -14.43 -3.35 -0.01
N ARG A 62 -13.12 -3.61 0.01
CA ARG A 62 -12.49 -4.57 -0.91
C ARG A 62 -13.04 -5.99 -0.74
N LYS A 63 -13.24 -6.45 0.49
CA LYS A 63 -13.83 -7.77 0.80
C LYS A 63 -15.23 -7.90 0.20
N LYS A 64 -16.08 -6.88 0.34
CA LYS A 64 -17.41 -6.86 -0.27
C LYS A 64 -17.35 -6.93 -1.79
N ALA A 65 -16.42 -6.19 -2.41
CA ALA A 65 -16.26 -6.15 -3.87
C ALA A 65 -15.64 -7.42 -4.49
N VAL A 66 -14.93 -8.24 -3.72
CA VAL A 66 -14.37 -9.53 -4.18
C VAL A 66 -15.35 -10.68 -4.01
N ASN A 67 -16.23 -10.63 -3.00
CA ASN A 67 -17.20 -11.68 -2.70
C ASN A 67 -18.53 -11.52 -3.47
N GLN A 68 -18.61 -10.57 -4.40
CA GLN A 68 -19.69 -10.43 -5.39
C GLN A 68 -19.24 -11.03 -6.72
#